data_AF-A0A1D2N114-F1
#
_entry.id   AF-A0A1D2N114-F1
#
_cell.length_a   1.000
_cell.length_b   1.000
_cell.length_c   1.000
_cell.angle_alpha   90.00
_cell.angle_beta   90.00
_cell.angle_gamma   90.00
#
_symmetry.space_group_name_H-M   'P 1'
#
loop_
_entity.id
_entity.type
_entity.pdbx_description
1 polymer ?
#
loop_
_entity_poly.entity_id
_entity_poly.type
_entity_poly.pdbx_seq_one_letter_code
_entity_poly.pdbx_strand_id
1 'polypeptide(L)'
;MNLVEGRASSLFENLKQFMHHSSYKEKEFLKPVEPTYCDKLRVTLEFLARSQPPTRVEVIERLGNGNKALDSVPTAIYSFLYATKYDMLPEMSTPIKSPVLRCIFHAISLGGETDTVASMAGAIAGAYWVIPKFPMKSSGFVKVGRRR
;
A
#
# COMPACT_ATOMS: atom_id res chain seq x y z
N MET A 1 7.04 -18.38 14.89
CA MET A 1 6.18 -17.73 13.89
C MET A 1 5.92 -16.31 14.37
N ASN A 2 6.49 -15.29 13.72
CA ASN A 2 6.36 -13.90 14.20
C ASN A 2 4.90 -13.44 14.08
N LEU A 3 4.35 -12.86 15.15
CA LEU A 3 2.99 -12.28 15.19
C LEU A 3 2.74 -11.28 14.04
N VAL A 4 3.79 -10.65 13.51
CA VAL A 4 3.73 -9.70 12.39
C VAL A 4 3.60 -10.41 11.04
N GLU A 5 4.31 -11.52 10.83
CA GLU A 5 4.22 -12.33 9.59
C GLU A 5 2.83 -12.95 9.45
N GLY A 6 2.30 -13.54 10.53
CA GLY A 6 0.95 -14.11 10.51
C GLY A 6 -0.14 -13.08 10.20
N ARG A 7 0.05 -11.83 10.65
CA ARG A 7 -0.89 -10.72 10.40
C ARG A 7 -0.80 -10.22 8.95
N ALA A 8 0.40 -10.15 8.38
CA ALA A 8 0.61 -9.78 6.98
C ALA A 8 0.03 -10.83 6.00
N SER A 9 0.24 -12.13 6.26
CA SER A 9 -0.34 -13.20 5.43
C SER A 9 -1.87 -13.16 5.46
N SER A 10 -2.47 -12.86 6.62
CA SER A 10 -3.93 -12.69 6.72
C SER A 10 -4.45 -11.49 5.92
N LEU A 11 -3.64 -10.43 5.77
CA LEU A 11 -4.05 -9.22 5.07
C LEU A 11 -4.23 -9.44 3.56
N PHE A 12 -3.29 -10.14 2.92
CA PHE A 12 -3.38 -10.48 1.50
C PHE A 12 -4.61 -11.33 1.21
N GLU A 13 -4.85 -12.37 2.01
CA GLU A 13 -6.03 -13.23 1.86
C GLU A 13 -7.34 -12.49 2.14
N ASN A 14 -7.38 -11.60 3.14
CA ASN A 14 -8.54 -10.76 3.41
C ASN A 14 -8.85 -9.82 2.23
N LEU A 15 -7.83 -9.20 1.64
CA LEU A 15 -7.99 -8.35 0.47
C LEU A 15 -8.49 -9.15 -0.73
N LYS A 16 -7.94 -10.35 -0.95
CA LYS A 16 -8.37 -11.26 -2.00
C LYS A 16 -9.83 -11.69 -1.83
N GLN A 17 -10.23 -12.05 -0.61
CA GLN A 17 -11.62 -12.40 -0.30
C GLN A 17 -12.57 -11.21 -0.50
N PHE A 18 -12.17 -10.02 -0.04
CA PHE A 18 -12.93 -8.79 -0.26
C PHE A 18 -13.14 -8.51 -1.74
N MET A 19 -12.10 -8.63 -2.57
CA MET A 19 -12.19 -8.43 -4.02
C MET A 19 -13.07 -9.49 -4.69
N HIS A 20 -13.08 -10.73 -4.20
CA HIS A 20 -13.96 -11.78 -4.71
C HIS A 20 -15.44 -11.50 -4.39
N HIS A 21 -15.75 -11.04 -3.17
CA HIS A 21 -17.11 -10.64 -2.79
C HIS A 21 -17.57 -9.35 -3.48
N SER A 22 -16.64 -8.45 -3.78
CA SER A 22 -16.91 -7.21 -4.51
C SER A 22 -17.14 -7.42 -6.01
N SER A 23 -16.99 -8.66 -6.50
CA SER A 23 -17.45 -9.10 -7.82
C SER A 23 -18.98 -9.14 -7.90
N TYR A 24 -19.65 -8.04 -7.55
CA TYR A 24 -21.07 -7.86 -7.77
C TYR A 24 -21.25 -7.42 -9.23
N LYS A 25 -21.41 -8.42 -10.12
CA LYS A 25 -21.84 -8.34 -11.52
C LYS A 25 -21.65 -6.96 -12.17
N GLU A 26 -20.48 -6.71 -12.73
CA GLU A 26 -20.42 -5.85 -13.92
C GLU A 26 -21.24 -6.56 -14.99
N LYS A 27 -22.53 -6.21 -15.10
CA LYS A 27 -23.31 -6.46 -16.31
C LYS A 27 -22.49 -5.86 -17.46
N GLU A 28 -22.47 -6.55 -18.61
CA GLU A 28 -21.88 -6.14 -19.89
C GLU A 28 -22.36 -4.76 -20.38
N PHE A 29 -22.02 -3.71 -19.64
CA PHE A 29 -22.18 -2.33 -20.03
C PHE A 29 -20.76 -1.79 -20.14
N LEU A 30 -20.32 -1.64 -21.40
CA LEU A 30 -19.15 -0.88 -21.85
C LEU A 30 -18.03 -0.80 -20.81
N LYS A 31 -17.04 -1.71 -20.90
CA LYS A 31 -15.81 -1.57 -20.14
C LYS A 31 -15.31 -0.12 -20.28
N PRO A 32 -15.10 0.61 -19.17
CA PRO A 32 -14.63 1.98 -19.24
C PRO A 32 -13.29 2.03 -19.98
N VAL A 33 -13.07 3.11 -20.73
CA VAL A 33 -11.84 3.33 -21.51
C VAL A 33 -10.62 3.43 -20.59
N GLU A 34 -10.80 3.94 -19.37
CA GLU A 34 -9.78 4.00 -18.33
C GLU A 34 -9.98 2.88 -17.28
N PRO A 35 -8.89 2.33 -16.72
CA PRO A 35 -8.98 1.32 -15.67
C PRO A 35 -9.61 1.87 -14.40
N THR A 36 -10.46 1.07 -13.77
CA THR A 36 -11.06 1.39 -12.47
C THR A 36 -10.10 1.11 -11.31
N TYR A 37 -10.43 1.58 -10.10
CA TYR A 37 -9.71 1.18 -8.89
C TYR A 37 -9.71 -0.34 -8.70
N CYS A 38 -10.83 -1.01 -9.00
CA CYS A 38 -10.92 -2.46 -8.87
C CYS A 38 -9.95 -3.17 -9.81
N ASP A 39 -9.80 -2.67 -11.05
CA ASP A 39 -8.82 -3.21 -12.00
C ASP A 39 -7.39 -3.11 -11.47
N LYS A 40 -7.00 -1.93 -10.98
CA LYS A 40 -5.66 -1.72 -10.43
C LYS A 40 -5.39 -2.51 -9.15
N LEU A 41 -6.39 -2.66 -8.27
CA LEU A 41 -6.27 -3.51 -7.08
C LEU A 41 -6.13 -5.00 -7.44
N ARG A 42 -6.76 -5.47 -8.53
CA ARG A 42 -6.53 -6.83 -9.03
C ARG A 42 -5.09 -7.00 -9.52
N VAL A 43 -4.52 -5.98 -10.18
CA VAL A 43 -3.09 -6.01 -10.55
C VAL A 43 -2.19 -6.03 -9.31
N THR A 44 -2.50 -5.25 -8.28
CA THR A 44 -1.77 -5.31 -7.00
C THR A 44 -1.76 -6.74 -6.43
N LEU A 45 -2.91 -7.41 -6.44
CA LEU A 45 -3.01 -8.82 -6.00
C LEU A 45 -2.22 -9.77 -6.91
N GLU A 46 -2.27 -9.56 -8.23
CA GLU A 46 -1.49 -10.33 -9.21
C GLU A 46 0.01 -10.24 -8.92
N PHE A 47 0.54 -9.03 -8.74
CA PHE A 47 1.95 -8.81 -8.39
C PHE A 47 2.33 -9.50 -7.09
N LEU A 48 1.48 -9.41 -6.07
CA LEU A 48 1.71 -10.04 -4.78
C LEU A 48 1.52 -11.57 -4.81
N ALA A 49 0.90 -12.15 -5.81
CA ALA A 49 0.83 -13.60 -5.98
C ALA A 49 2.11 -14.18 -6.61
N ARG A 50 2.93 -13.37 -7.28
CA ARG A 50 4.17 -13.82 -7.94
C ARG A 50 5.25 -14.18 -6.92
N SER A 51 6.11 -15.12 -7.31
CA SER A 51 7.27 -15.54 -6.50
C SER A 51 8.32 -14.42 -6.38
N GLN A 52 8.46 -13.61 -7.42
CA GLN A 52 9.38 -12.48 -7.49
C GLN A 52 8.60 -11.16 -7.67
N PRO A 53 9.09 -10.04 -7.13
CA PRO A 53 8.44 -8.75 -7.31
C PRO A 53 8.50 -8.31 -8.79
N PRO A 54 7.46 -7.61 -9.30
CA PRO A 54 7.51 -6.99 -10.62
C PRO A 54 8.61 -5.93 -10.71
N THR A 55 9.02 -5.61 -11.93
CA THR A 55 9.99 -4.52 -12.16
C THR A 55 9.35 -3.16 -11.89
N ARG A 56 10.17 -2.16 -11.57
CA ARG A 56 9.71 -0.77 -11.41
C ARG A 56 8.89 -0.29 -12.61
N VAL A 57 9.36 -0.60 -13.83
CA VAL A 57 8.70 -0.20 -15.08
C VAL A 57 7.30 -0.83 -15.17
N GLU A 58 7.18 -2.13 -14.89
CA GLU A 58 5.89 -2.83 -14.92
C GLU A 58 4.90 -2.26 -13.88
N VAL A 59 5.39 -1.88 -12.70
CA VAL A 59 4.56 -1.24 -11.66
C VAL A 59 4.03 0.11 -12.16
N ILE A 60 4.89 0.94 -12.74
CA ILE A 60 4.50 2.25 -13.27
C ILE A 60 3.51 2.11 -14.43
N GLU A 61 3.75 1.19 -15.36
CA GLU A 61 2.86 0.99 -16.52
C GLU A 61 1.46 0.51 -16.11
N ARG A 62 1.37 -0.35 -15.10
CA ARG A 62 0.11 -1.00 -14.73
C ARG A 62 -0.66 -0.29 -13.61
N LEU A 63 0.03 0.34 -12.67
CA LEU A 63 -0.58 1.04 -11.53
C LEU A 63 -0.48 2.56 -11.65
N GLY A 64 0.52 3.08 -12.35
CA GLY A 64 0.79 4.51 -12.45
C GLY A 64 1.66 5.05 -11.32
N ASN A 65 2.16 6.27 -11.51
CA ASN A 65 2.86 7.07 -10.50
C ASN A 65 2.57 8.57 -10.65
N GLY A 66 1.47 8.90 -11.32
CA GLY A 66 1.05 10.27 -11.62
C GLY A 66 0.16 10.90 -10.54
N ASN A 67 -0.26 12.13 -10.79
CA ASN A 67 -1.07 12.93 -9.86
C ASN A 67 -2.55 12.54 -9.77
N LYS A 68 -3.07 11.76 -10.72
CA LYS A 68 -4.43 11.24 -10.65
C LYS A 68 -4.55 10.28 -9.47
N ALA A 69 -5.68 10.31 -8.78
CA ALA A 69 -5.94 9.37 -7.67
C ALA A 69 -5.89 7.90 -8.13
N LEU A 70 -6.33 7.61 -9.36
CA LEU A 70 -6.19 6.29 -9.99
C LEU A 70 -4.72 5.88 -10.18
N ASP A 71 -3.78 6.81 -10.35
CA ASP A 71 -2.36 6.53 -10.60
C ASP A 71 -1.50 6.59 -9.33
N SER A 72 -2.06 7.00 -8.20
CA SER A 72 -1.33 7.21 -6.94
C SER A 72 -1.84 6.35 -5.79
N VAL A 73 -3.17 6.22 -5.61
CA VAL A 73 -3.76 5.47 -4.49
C VAL A 73 -3.47 3.96 -4.59
N PRO A 74 -3.69 3.28 -5.73
CA PRO A 74 -3.35 1.86 -5.84
C PRO A 74 -1.85 1.61 -5.68
N THR A 75 -1.02 2.52 -6.17
CA THR A 75 0.44 2.46 -6.07
C THR A 75 0.93 2.60 -4.63
N ALA A 76 0.29 3.46 -3.83
CA ALA A 76 0.56 3.57 -2.40
C ALA A 76 0.16 2.30 -1.64
N ILE A 77 -1.02 1.73 -1.94
CA ILE A 77 -1.47 0.45 -1.36
C ILE A 77 -0.49 -0.67 -1.73
N TYR A 78 -0.08 -0.74 -3.00
CA TYR A 78 0.91 -1.72 -3.45
C TYR A 78 2.25 -1.55 -2.72
N SER A 79 2.75 -0.33 -2.54
CA SER A 79 4.00 -0.08 -1.80
C SER A 79 3.94 -0.54 -0.34
N PHE A 80 2.78 -0.36 0.30
CA PHE A 80 2.53 -0.90 1.64
C PHE A 80 2.56 -2.43 1.65
N LEU A 81 1.78 -3.07 0.78
CA LEU A 81 1.72 -4.53 0.71
C LEU A 81 3.07 -5.15 0.30
N TYR A 82 3.81 -4.49 -0.59
CA TYR A 82 5.17 -4.87 -0.95
C TYR A 82 6.06 -4.99 0.29
N ALA A 83 6.05 -3.98 1.15
CA ALA A 83 6.85 -3.96 2.38
C ALA A 83 6.42 -4.99 3.44
N THR A 84 5.22 -5.58 3.30
CA THR A 84 4.77 -6.71 4.13
C THR A 84 5.33 -8.06 3.66
N LYS A 85 5.67 -8.18 2.37
CA LYS A 85 6.06 -9.44 1.73
C LYS A 85 7.54 -9.52 1.40
N TYR A 86 8.12 -8.43 0.92
CA TYR A 86 9.49 -8.38 0.43
C TYR A 86 10.37 -7.61 1.40
N ASP A 87 11.57 -8.13 1.65
CA ASP A 87 12.51 -7.51 2.58
C ASP A 87 13.54 -6.57 1.94
N MET A 88 13.62 -6.59 0.61
CA MET A 88 14.66 -5.89 -0.15
C MET A 88 14.00 -5.02 -1.22
N LEU A 89 14.58 -3.86 -1.49
CA LEU A 89 14.24 -3.08 -2.68
C LEU A 89 15.18 -3.47 -3.81
N PRO A 90 14.70 -3.58 -5.06
CA PRO A 90 15.54 -4.02 -6.19
C PRO A 90 16.78 -3.14 -6.39
N GLU A 91 16.71 -1.87 -6.00
CA GLU A 91 17.75 -0.86 -6.22
C GLU A 91 18.69 -0.70 -5.01
N MET A 92 18.47 -1.42 -3.90
CA MET A 92 19.27 -1.29 -2.68
C MET A 92 20.06 -2.56 -2.36
N SER A 93 21.34 -2.40 -2.07
CA SER A 93 22.26 -3.48 -1.70
C SER A 93 22.10 -3.98 -0.26
N THR A 94 21.36 -3.26 0.60
CA THR A 94 21.15 -3.62 2.01
C THR A 94 19.67 -3.69 2.37
N PRO A 95 19.22 -4.68 3.16
CA PRO A 95 17.83 -4.79 3.60
C PRO A 95 17.43 -3.67 4.56
N ILE A 96 16.22 -3.13 4.37
CA ILE A 96 15.66 -2.10 5.25
C ILE A 96 14.86 -2.76 6.38
N LYS A 97 15.43 -2.82 7.58
CA LYS A 97 14.81 -3.52 8.73
C LYS A 97 13.44 -2.96 9.15
N SER A 98 13.21 -1.67 8.95
CA SER A 98 11.93 -1.04 9.29
C SER A 98 10.94 -1.19 8.14
N PRO A 99 9.81 -1.92 8.32
CA PRO A 99 8.83 -2.09 7.25
C PRO A 99 8.15 -0.78 6.86
N VAL A 100 8.05 0.19 7.78
CA VAL A 100 7.54 1.53 7.49
C VAL A 100 8.48 2.28 6.56
N LEU A 101 9.79 2.28 6.86
CA LEU A 101 10.77 2.89 5.98
C LEU A 101 10.83 2.17 4.64
N ARG A 102 10.75 0.84 4.63
CA ARG A 102 10.72 0.05 3.40
C ARG A 102 9.54 0.42 2.50
N CYS A 103 8.35 0.61 3.08
CA CYS A 103 7.17 1.08 2.38
C CYS A 103 7.39 2.47 1.75
N ILE A 104 7.92 3.42 2.52
CA ILE A 104 8.18 4.79 2.08
C ILE A 104 9.24 4.81 0.97
N PHE A 105 10.35 4.09 1.16
CA PHE A 105 11.41 4.02 0.16
C PHE A 105 10.96 3.34 -1.13
N HIS A 106 10.15 2.29 -1.05
CA HIS A 106 9.53 1.70 -2.24
C HIS A 106 8.66 2.73 -2.97
N ALA A 107 7.80 3.46 -2.27
CA ALA A 107 6.95 4.48 -2.88
C ALA A 107 7.79 5.58 -3.58
N ILE A 108 8.87 6.03 -2.94
CA ILE A 108 9.79 7.03 -3.52
C ILE A 108 10.49 6.47 -4.76
N SER A 109 10.93 5.20 -4.73
CA SER A 109 11.70 4.64 -5.83
C SER A 109 10.90 4.49 -7.12
N LEU A 110 9.57 4.42 -7.05
CA LEU A 110 8.70 4.43 -8.23
C LEU A 110 8.74 5.79 -8.98
N GLY A 111 9.17 6.88 -8.35
CA GLY A 111 9.21 8.22 -8.96
C GLY A 111 7.82 8.83 -9.19
N GLY A 112 7.73 9.90 -9.99
CA GLY A 112 6.48 10.63 -10.22
C GLY A 112 6.09 11.52 -9.03
N GLU A 113 4.83 11.49 -8.60
CA GLU A 113 4.29 12.24 -7.44
C GLU A 113 4.68 11.55 -6.11
N THR A 114 5.98 11.48 -5.88
CA THR A 114 6.57 10.73 -4.76
C THR A 114 6.10 11.22 -3.40
N ASP A 115 5.90 12.52 -3.22
CA ASP A 115 5.41 13.12 -1.98
C ASP A 115 4.02 12.60 -1.61
N THR A 116 3.10 12.56 -2.57
CA THR A 116 1.71 12.13 -2.41
C THR A 116 1.64 10.63 -2.17
N VAL A 117 2.32 9.84 -3.02
CA VAL A 117 2.33 8.37 -2.90
C VAL A 117 3.02 7.93 -1.60
N ALA A 118 4.18 8.49 -1.26
CA ALA A 118 4.89 8.16 -0.04
C ALA A 118 4.13 8.60 1.22
N SER A 119 3.43 9.74 1.18
CA SER A 119 2.59 10.18 2.29
C SER A 119 1.45 9.20 2.56
N MET A 120 0.71 8.78 1.53
CA MET A 120 -0.36 7.79 1.67
C MET A 120 0.18 6.42 2.14
N ALA A 121 1.25 5.94 1.51
CA ALA A 121 1.86 4.66 1.84
C ALA A 121 2.42 4.65 3.29
N GLY A 122 3.06 5.75 3.69
CA GLY A 122 3.56 5.97 5.04
C GLY A 122 2.45 6.04 6.08
N ALA A 123 1.32 6.69 5.78
CA ALA A 123 0.17 6.75 6.67
C ALA A 123 -0.42 5.35 6.94
N ILE A 124 -0.61 4.55 5.89
CA ILE A 124 -1.09 3.16 6.00
C ILE A 124 -0.09 2.31 6.81
N ALA A 125 1.20 2.39 6.46
CA ALA A 125 2.26 1.67 7.14
C ALA A 125 2.39 2.05 8.62
N GLY A 126 2.29 3.34 8.94
CA GLY A 126 2.31 3.86 10.30
C GLY A 126 1.13 3.34 11.12
N ALA A 127 -0.08 3.37 10.54
CA ALA A 127 -1.27 2.83 11.18
C ALA A 127 -1.14 1.32 11.47
N TYR A 128 -0.51 0.57 10.56
CA TYR A 128 -0.39 -0.88 10.69
C TYR A 128 0.74 -1.33 11.65
N TRP A 129 1.94 -0.76 11.55
CA TRP A 129 3.10 -1.21 12.31
C TRP A 129 3.44 -0.37 13.55
N VAL A 130 3.07 0.92 13.58
CA VAL A 130 3.48 1.84 14.67
C VAL A 130 2.38 1.96 15.72
N ILE A 131 1.13 2.23 15.33
CA ILE A 131 0.02 2.44 16.28
C ILE A 131 -0.14 1.26 17.26
N PRO A 132 -0.12 -0.02 16.84
CA PRO A 132 -0.26 -1.13 17.79
C PRO A 132 0.92 -1.27 18.77
N LYS A 133 2.08 -0.70 18.43
CA LYS A 133 3.29 -0.72 19.29
C LYS A 133 3.34 0.46 20.25
N PHE A 134 2.56 1.51 20.01
CA PHE A 134 2.41 2.61 20.94
C PHE A 134 1.17 2.33 21.79
N PRO A 135 1.29 1.94 23.08
CA PRO A 135 0.13 1.91 23.93
C PRO A 135 -0.46 3.32 23.93
N MET A 136 -1.67 3.47 23.40
CA MET A 136 -2.48 4.67 23.60
C MET A 136 -2.76 4.77 25.11
N LYS A 137 -1.78 5.25 25.87
CA LYS A 137 -2.10 6.03 27.06
C LYS A 137 -2.84 7.22 26.49
N SER A 138 -4.12 7.30 26.77
CA SER A 138 -4.95 8.50 26.63
C SER A 138 -4.34 9.61 27.49
N SER A 139 -3.19 10.13 27.08
CA SER A 139 -2.64 11.38 27.60
C SER A 139 -3.67 12.41 27.22
N GLY A 140 -4.35 12.93 28.25
CA GLY A 140 -5.57 13.69 28.14
C GLY A 140 -5.54 14.74 27.05
N PHE A 141 -6.71 14.95 26.44
CA PHE A 141 -7.04 16.18 25.73
C PHE A 141 -6.49 17.37 26.52
N VAL A 142 -5.34 17.91 26.10
CA VAL A 142 -4.92 19.23 26.51
C VAL A 142 -5.96 20.15 25.89
N LYS A 143 -6.90 20.64 26.72
CA LYS A 143 -7.77 21.75 26.36
C LYS A 143 -6.84 22.88 25.90
N VAL A 144 -6.75 23.08 24.59
CA VAL A 144 -6.18 24.30 24.03
C VAL A 144 -7.03 25.44 24.57
N GLY A 145 -6.49 26.15 25.55
CA GLY A 145 -7.11 27.34 26.09
C GLY A 145 -7.32 28.32 24.96
N ARG A 146 -8.58 28.63 24.64
CA ARG A 146 -8.93 29.83 23.88
C ARG A 146 -8.34 31.01 24.66
N ARG A 147 -7.27 31.61 24.14
CA ARG A 147 -6.88 32.96 24.53
C ARG A 147 -8.06 33.87 24.18
N ARG A 148 -8.70 34.42 25.21
CA ARG A 148 -9.49 35.63 25.09
C ARG A 148 -8.54 36.82 25.05
#